data_AF-A0A444IQS4-F1
#
_entry.id   AF-A0A444IQS4-F1
#
_cell.length_a   1.000
_cell.length_b   1.000
_cell.length_c   1.000
_cell.angle_alpha   90.00
_cell.angle_beta   90.00
_cell.angle_gamma   90.00
#
_symmetry.space_group_name_H-M   'P 1'
#
loop_
_entity.id
_entity.type
_entity.pdbx_description
1 polymer ?
#
loop_
_entity_poly.entity_id
_entity_poly.type
_entity_poly.pdbx_seq_one_letter_code
_entity_poly.pdbx_strand_id
1 'polypeptide(L)'
;MSDFRLMFSHGYYSVISPEGAAAIEGRVKEGGKASPELIERCARQLNITAADNLRLGTIDRVIQEPPLGAKTDDFAFFARIRSEIIRATDEVVLKTKSVRGFRSYEVKRKKAESPDEAPQIDIPWDLGEKEEERLLRERSKKYRGMSMHSFGVINIPAENMLKSLYSASEKLWYTFRYDVLKNQHKQMQKTIKEVSGEGTALVNRLTAPFATVYNKVFTQDEKKRAIAMSPAIAAQASGDYCIIPDPLELTDTYTSPLANEDRTVTCPNAEKHGCQDLWIPDLYGEFCGVCENCGYHFPLEYQWYLKNVFDPGSVRIFNNEIFSLNPLNYEGFDERLKAARSRTGMGSANLTFDAKVKDIHLVVTMLFSDFRNGTVGSAEGEKFVRACDRARRKKRPLLAYVHTTGGIRIQEGTLGVAQMPKCTMAVREYIDSGGLYIVVYDNNSYAGPVASFLGCSPYQFAIRSSRIGFAGPRVIRETTGIDIPPDYHDARNALKRGHIQGITDRRDFRRHLYQVMQTMGSPSLYYR
;
A
#
# COMPACT_ATOMS: atom_id res chain seq x y z
N MET A 1 -9.28 10.36 -10.04
CA MET A 1 -10.30 9.39 -9.58
C MET A 1 -11.67 9.99 -9.82
N SER A 2 -12.65 9.20 -10.25
CA SER A 2 -13.98 9.64 -10.68
C SER A 2 -15.03 9.46 -9.58
N ASP A 3 -15.93 10.43 -9.40
CA ASP A 3 -17.04 10.33 -8.45
C ASP A 3 -18.23 9.53 -9.01
N PHE A 4 -18.39 9.51 -10.33
CA PHE A 4 -19.40 8.72 -11.05
C PHE A 4 -18.79 8.17 -12.35
N ARG A 5 -19.05 6.90 -12.67
CA ARG A 5 -18.51 6.20 -13.84
C ARG A 5 -19.64 5.78 -14.76
N LEU A 6 -19.66 6.39 -15.93
CA LEU A 6 -20.54 6.06 -17.04
C LEU A 6 -19.77 5.15 -18.00
N MET A 7 -20.45 4.15 -18.55
CA MET A 7 -19.89 3.26 -19.56
C MET A 7 -20.90 3.06 -20.67
N PHE A 8 -20.44 3.07 -21.91
CA PHE A 8 -21.30 2.75 -23.04
C PHE A 8 -21.61 1.24 -23.11
N SER A 9 -22.77 0.87 -23.64
CA SER A 9 -23.28 -0.51 -23.62
C SER A 9 -22.40 -1.52 -24.36
N HIS A 10 -21.71 -1.12 -25.43
CA HIS A 10 -20.74 -1.94 -26.18
C HIS A 10 -19.29 -1.64 -25.80
N GLY A 11 -19.07 -0.78 -24.79
CA GLY A 11 -17.74 -0.54 -24.23
C GLY A 11 -17.18 -1.78 -23.54
N TYR A 12 -15.85 -1.85 -23.50
CA TYR A 12 -15.12 -2.85 -22.73
C TYR A 12 -14.26 -2.17 -21.67
N TYR A 13 -14.30 -2.70 -20.45
CA TYR A 13 -13.41 -2.28 -19.37
C TYR A 13 -12.69 -3.51 -18.83
N SER A 14 -11.37 -3.54 -19.04
CA SER A 14 -10.52 -4.68 -18.71
C SER A 14 -9.19 -4.24 -18.11
N VAL A 15 -8.58 -5.14 -17.34
CA VAL A 15 -7.22 -5.02 -16.81
C VAL A 15 -6.14 -5.28 -17.87
N ILE A 16 -6.48 -6.11 -18.87
CA ILE A 16 -5.58 -6.55 -19.95
C ILE A 16 -6.43 -6.91 -21.16
N SER A 17 -5.88 -6.83 -22.37
CA SER A 17 -6.58 -7.37 -23.54
C SER A 17 -6.76 -8.90 -23.42
N PRO A 18 -7.83 -9.48 -23.99
CA PRO A 18 -8.02 -10.93 -24.01
C PRO A 18 -6.82 -11.68 -24.63
N GLU A 19 -6.17 -11.11 -25.62
CA GLU A 19 -4.95 -11.63 -26.24
C GLU A 19 -3.78 -11.65 -25.27
N GLY A 20 -3.60 -10.58 -24.50
CA GLY A 20 -2.57 -10.50 -23.47
C GLY A 20 -2.83 -11.48 -22.33
N ALA A 21 -4.09 -11.63 -21.90
CA ALA A 21 -4.47 -12.64 -20.90
C ALA A 21 -4.18 -14.05 -21.41
N ALA A 22 -4.56 -14.36 -22.66
CA ALA A 22 -4.30 -15.65 -23.28
C ALA A 22 -2.81 -15.93 -23.45
N ALA A 23 -1.99 -14.92 -23.76
CA ALA A 23 -0.54 -15.06 -23.84
C ALA A 23 0.08 -15.43 -22.47
N ILE A 24 -0.40 -14.82 -21.38
CA ILE A 24 0.04 -15.11 -20.01
C ILE A 24 -0.42 -16.50 -19.58
N GLU A 25 -1.69 -16.83 -19.81
CA GLU A 25 -2.29 -18.10 -19.41
C GLU A 25 -1.72 -19.29 -20.19
N GLY A 26 -1.53 -19.12 -21.50
CA GLY A 26 -0.93 -20.11 -22.40
C GLY A 26 0.59 -20.22 -22.30
N ARG A 27 1.24 -19.39 -21.46
CA ARG A 27 2.71 -19.28 -21.34
C ARG A 27 3.40 -19.18 -22.70
N VAL A 28 2.80 -18.39 -23.59
CA VAL A 28 3.24 -18.27 -24.98
C VAL A 28 4.63 -17.63 -24.99
N LYS A 29 5.58 -18.27 -25.67
CA LYS A 29 6.96 -17.75 -25.84
C LYS A 29 6.94 -16.45 -26.64
N GLU A 30 8.01 -15.66 -26.51
CA GLU A 30 8.15 -14.39 -27.25
C GLU A 30 8.00 -14.62 -28.76
N GLY A 31 7.18 -13.79 -29.42
CA GLY A 31 6.85 -13.90 -30.85
C GLY A 31 5.73 -14.89 -31.21
N GLY A 32 5.26 -15.71 -30.27
CA GLY A 32 4.13 -16.63 -30.48
C GLY A 32 2.76 -15.95 -30.32
N LYS A 33 1.75 -16.47 -31.02
CA LYS A 33 0.35 -16.07 -30.83
C LYS A 33 -0.41 -17.10 -30.01
N ALA A 34 -1.29 -16.65 -29.12
CA ALA A 34 -2.21 -17.52 -28.39
C ALA A 34 -3.27 -18.11 -29.35
N SER A 35 -3.80 -19.30 -29.03
CA SER A 35 -4.86 -19.90 -29.83
C SER A 35 -6.14 -19.04 -29.77
N PRO A 36 -6.90 -18.92 -30.87
CA PRO A 36 -8.15 -18.17 -30.89
C PRO A 36 -9.14 -18.63 -29.81
N GLU A 37 -9.23 -19.94 -29.59
CA GLU A 37 -10.07 -20.55 -28.55
C GLU A 37 -9.69 -20.08 -27.13
N LEU A 38 -8.39 -19.96 -26.86
CA LEU A 38 -7.90 -19.48 -25.56
C LEU A 38 -8.22 -17.98 -25.37
N ILE A 39 -8.08 -17.19 -26.43
CA ILE A 39 -8.41 -15.76 -26.43
C ILE A 39 -9.90 -15.57 -26.14
N GLU A 40 -10.76 -16.30 -26.86
CA GLU A 40 -12.22 -16.25 -26.68
C GLU A 40 -12.63 -16.69 -25.27
N ARG A 41 -12.00 -17.74 -24.75
CA ARG A 41 -12.22 -18.19 -23.37
C ARG A 41 -11.80 -17.13 -22.35
N CYS A 42 -10.64 -16.51 -22.52
CA CYS A 42 -10.17 -15.43 -21.64
C CYS A 42 -11.11 -14.22 -21.71
N ALA A 43 -11.57 -13.84 -22.91
CA ALA A 43 -12.52 -12.73 -23.08
C ALA A 43 -13.81 -12.94 -22.28
N ARG A 44 -14.34 -14.18 -22.27
CA ARG A 44 -15.53 -14.54 -21.49
C ARG A 44 -15.28 -14.54 -19.98
N GLN A 45 -14.13 -15.05 -19.52
CA GLN A 45 -13.84 -15.20 -18.09
C GLN A 45 -13.44 -13.89 -17.40
N LEU A 46 -12.95 -12.90 -18.16
CA LEU A 46 -12.52 -11.61 -17.60
C LEU A 46 -13.70 -10.68 -17.24
N ASN A 47 -14.94 -10.99 -17.63
CA ASN A 47 -16.14 -10.20 -17.33
C ASN A 47 -15.98 -8.70 -17.67
N ILE A 48 -15.63 -8.41 -18.94
CA ILE A 48 -15.18 -7.08 -19.40
C ILE A 48 -16.29 -6.20 -19.96
N THR A 49 -17.52 -6.71 -20.10
CA THR A 49 -18.63 -5.98 -20.74
C THR A 49 -19.21 -4.90 -19.81
N ALA A 50 -20.00 -3.97 -20.36
CA ALA A 50 -20.69 -2.96 -19.56
C ALA A 50 -21.65 -3.57 -18.53
N ALA A 51 -22.39 -4.62 -18.91
CA ALA A 51 -23.30 -5.33 -18.01
C ALA A 51 -22.56 -6.01 -16.86
N ASP A 52 -21.42 -6.64 -17.17
CA ASP A 52 -20.56 -7.25 -16.15
C ASP A 52 -20.02 -6.24 -15.16
N ASN A 53 -19.47 -5.14 -15.66
CA ASN A 53 -18.91 -4.09 -14.82
C ASN A 53 -19.96 -3.40 -13.94
N LEU A 54 -21.20 -3.27 -14.45
CA LEU A 54 -22.31 -2.76 -13.63
C LEU A 54 -22.64 -3.73 -12.49
N ARG A 55 -22.73 -5.03 -12.80
CA ARG A 55 -22.96 -6.10 -11.80
C ARG A 55 -21.85 -6.17 -10.75
N LEU A 56 -20.59 -5.98 -11.16
CA LEU A 56 -19.42 -5.97 -10.29
C LEU A 56 -19.28 -4.69 -9.46
N GLY A 57 -20.05 -3.63 -9.77
CA GLY A 57 -19.95 -2.32 -9.11
C GLY A 57 -18.69 -1.53 -9.50
N THR A 58 -18.03 -1.89 -10.60
CA THR A 58 -16.86 -1.20 -11.16
C THR A 58 -17.25 -0.05 -12.09
N ILE A 59 -18.53 0.10 -12.39
CA ILE A 59 -19.15 1.30 -12.98
C ILE A 59 -20.47 1.60 -12.26
N ASP A 60 -21.03 2.78 -12.47
CA ASP A 60 -22.24 3.23 -11.78
C ASP A 60 -23.48 3.20 -12.69
N ARG A 61 -23.31 3.42 -14.00
CA ARG A 61 -24.43 3.38 -14.97
C ARG A 61 -23.95 3.07 -16.38
N VAL A 62 -24.81 2.38 -17.13
CA VAL A 62 -24.61 2.09 -18.55
C VAL A 62 -25.45 3.05 -19.40
N ILE A 63 -24.83 3.64 -20.41
CA ILE A 63 -25.50 4.44 -21.44
C ILE A 63 -25.68 3.56 -22.68
N GLN A 64 -26.93 3.40 -23.11
CA GLN A 64 -27.26 2.59 -24.28
C GLN A 64 -26.86 3.30 -25.57
N GLU A 65 -25.99 2.65 -26.33
CA GLU A 65 -25.57 3.07 -27.66
C GLU A 65 -26.60 2.69 -28.72
N PRO A 66 -26.62 3.40 -29.87
CA PRO A 66 -27.37 2.97 -31.04
C PRO A 66 -26.95 1.57 -31.50
N PRO A 67 -27.87 0.76 -32.05
CA PRO A 67 -27.56 -0.62 -32.49
C PRO A 67 -26.44 -0.73 -33.53
N LEU A 68 -26.22 0.32 -34.34
CA LEU A 68 -25.19 0.36 -35.38
C LEU A 68 -23.93 1.15 -34.95
N GLY A 69 -23.80 1.44 -33.66
CA GLY A 69 -22.79 2.36 -33.13
C GLY A 69 -23.16 3.82 -33.37
N ALA A 70 -22.60 4.71 -32.55
CA ALA A 70 -22.86 6.14 -32.65
C ALA A 70 -22.12 6.76 -33.86
N LYS A 71 -22.85 7.42 -34.74
CA LYS A 71 -22.35 8.21 -35.86
C LYS A 71 -22.31 9.70 -35.52
N THR A 72 -21.63 10.49 -36.34
CA THR A 72 -21.47 11.94 -36.12
C THR A 72 -22.80 12.71 -36.17
N ASP A 73 -23.82 12.16 -36.83
CA ASP A 73 -25.16 12.72 -37.02
C ASP A 73 -26.20 12.20 -36.02
N ASP A 74 -25.82 11.35 -35.06
CA ASP A 74 -26.72 10.84 -34.02
C ASP A 74 -27.00 11.90 -32.93
N PHE A 75 -27.63 13.01 -33.30
CA PHE A 75 -27.91 14.14 -32.41
C PHE A 75 -28.71 13.71 -31.17
N ALA A 76 -29.65 12.78 -31.32
CA ALA A 76 -30.43 12.25 -30.19
C ALA A 76 -29.57 11.48 -29.18
N PHE A 77 -28.55 10.76 -29.65
CA PHE A 77 -27.61 10.05 -28.78
C PHE A 77 -26.69 11.03 -28.05
N PHE A 78 -26.14 12.03 -28.74
CA PHE A 78 -25.31 13.05 -28.09
C PHE A 78 -26.12 13.91 -27.11
N ALA A 79 -27.38 14.22 -27.41
CA ALA A 79 -28.29 14.85 -26.47
C ALA A 79 -28.49 13.99 -25.21
N ARG A 80 -28.66 12.67 -25.38
CA ARG A 80 -28.74 11.72 -24.26
C ARG A 80 -27.43 11.68 -23.44
N ILE A 81 -26.27 11.65 -24.09
CA ILE A 81 -24.97 11.70 -23.39
C ILE A 81 -24.89 12.97 -22.55
N ARG A 82 -25.20 14.12 -23.14
CA ARG A 82 -25.21 15.41 -22.42
C ARG A 82 -26.11 15.34 -21.19
N SER A 83 -27.34 14.87 -21.35
CA SER A 83 -28.29 14.72 -20.25
C SER A 83 -27.80 13.77 -19.16
N GLU A 84 -27.19 12.65 -19.53
CA GLU A 84 -26.64 11.69 -18.55
C GLU A 84 -25.40 12.23 -17.83
N ILE A 85 -24.53 13.00 -18.49
CA ILE A 85 -23.40 13.67 -17.84
C ILE A 85 -23.91 14.72 -16.85
N ILE A 86 -24.85 15.58 -17.25
CA ILE A 86 -25.46 16.58 -16.36
C ILE A 86 -26.08 15.90 -15.15
N ARG A 87 -26.89 14.86 -15.38
CA ARG A 87 -27.54 14.08 -14.31
C ARG A 87 -26.54 13.42 -13.36
N ALA A 88 -25.44 12.88 -13.87
CA ALA A 88 -24.40 12.28 -13.05
C ALA A 88 -23.68 13.33 -12.20
N THR A 89 -23.34 14.48 -12.78
CA THR A 89 -22.71 15.60 -12.06
C THR A 89 -23.64 16.13 -10.98
N ASP A 90 -24.91 16.35 -11.32
CA ASP A 90 -25.93 16.75 -10.36
C ASP A 90 -25.97 15.75 -9.20
N GLU A 91 -26.11 14.45 -9.48
CA GLU A 91 -26.18 13.43 -8.43
C GLU A 91 -24.97 13.47 -7.47
N VAL A 92 -23.77 13.73 -7.98
CA VAL A 92 -22.55 13.87 -7.19
C VAL A 92 -22.60 15.14 -6.32
N VAL A 93 -22.87 16.31 -6.91
CA VAL A 93 -22.95 17.59 -6.20
C VAL A 93 -24.05 17.56 -5.14
N LEU A 94 -25.18 16.92 -5.43
CA LEU A 94 -26.30 16.84 -4.50
C LEU A 94 -26.02 15.98 -3.27
N LYS A 95 -25.10 15.01 -3.37
CA LYS A 95 -24.65 14.22 -2.22
C LYS A 95 -23.80 15.06 -1.26
N THR A 96 -23.17 16.15 -1.74
CA THR A 96 -22.30 17.01 -0.93
C THR A 96 -23.08 18.12 -0.24
N LYS A 97 -24.07 18.73 -0.91
CA LYS A 97 -24.83 19.85 -0.35
C LYS A 97 -25.58 19.47 0.94
N SER A 98 -25.51 20.34 1.94
CA SER A 98 -26.07 20.09 3.28
C SER A 98 -27.61 20.18 3.35
N VAL A 99 -28.24 20.82 2.36
CA VAL A 99 -29.63 21.26 2.45
C VAL A 99 -30.58 20.26 1.77
N ARG A 100 -30.73 19.06 2.35
CA ARG A 100 -31.75 18.09 1.89
C ARG A 100 -33.19 18.62 2.04
N GLY A 101 -33.42 19.56 2.97
CA GLY A 101 -34.75 20.10 3.30
C GLY A 101 -35.33 21.12 2.31
N PHE A 102 -34.51 22.04 1.80
CA PHE A 102 -34.97 23.04 0.80
C PHE A 102 -35.38 22.39 -0.53
N ARG A 103 -34.77 21.24 -0.83
CA ARG A 103 -34.89 20.59 -2.13
C ARG A 103 -36.11 19.69 -2.28
N SER A 104 -36.57 19.03 -1.20
CA SER A 104 -37.83 18.29 -1.22
C SER A 104 -39.02 19.21 -1.48
N TYR A 105 -38.92 20.46 -1.02
CA TYR A 105 -39.89 21.52 -1.30
C TYR A 105 -39.85 21.99 -2.76
N GLU A 106 -38.66 22.24 -3.31
CA GLU A 106 -38.50 22.73 -4.68
C GLU A 106 -38.83 21.69 -5.76
N VAL A 107 -38.48 20.42 -5.52
CA VAL A 107 -38.90 19.27 -6.35
C VAL A 107 -40.42 19.10 -6.33
N LYS A 108 -41.05 19.26 -5.16
CA LYS A 108 -42.53 19.22 -5.04
C LYS A 108 -43.18 20.40 -5.78
N ARG A 109 -42.60 21.60 -5.71
CA ARG A 109 -43.12 22.80 -6.39
C ARG A 109 -43.04 22.65 -7.92
N LYS A 110 -41.88 22.29 -8.47
CA LYS A 110 -41.74 22.10 -9.93
C LYS A 110 -42.53 20.91 -10.47
N LYS A 111 -42.69 19.84 -9.70
CA LYS A 111 -43.57 18.71 -10.05
C LYS A 111 -45.07 19.07 -10.01
N ALA A 112 -45.44 20.09 -9.21
CA ALA A 112 -46.78 20.65 -9.22
C ALA A 112 -47.01 21.61 -10.40
N GLU A 113 -45.95 22.24 -10.93
CA GLU A 113 -46.00 23.12 -12.09
C GLU A 113 -46.01 22.35 -13.43
N SER A 114 -45.25 21.25 -13.56
CA SER A 114 -45.18 20.40 -14.77
C SER A 114 -45.14 18.90 -14.43
N PRO A 115 -46.24 18.13 -14.62
CA PRO A 115 -46.30 16.72 -14.23
C PRO A 115 -45.53 15.75 -15.16
N ASP A 116 -45.43 16.08 -16.46
CA ASP A 116 -44.95 15.16 -17.51
C ASP A 116 -43.46 15.35 -17.88
N GLU A 117 -42.83 16.44 -17.46
CA GLU A 117 -41.40 16.70 -17.70
C GLU A 117 -40.58 16.44 -16.42
N ALA A 118 -39.47 15.71 -16.55
CA ALA A 118 -38.51 15.61 -15.44
C ALA A 118 -37.97 17.01 -15.14
N PRO A 119 -38.17 17.57 -13.93
CA PRO A 119 -37.79 18.95 -13.66
C PRO A 119 -36.28 19.09 -13.77
N GLN A 120 -35.82 19.81 -14.80
CA GLN A 120 -34.43 20.22 -14.89
C GLN A 120 -34.22 21.31 -13.83
N ILE A 121 -33.60 20.90 -12.73
CA ILE A 121 -33.24 21.78 -11.62
C ILE A 121 -31.81 22.22 -11.92
N ASP A 122 -31.63 23.49 -12.26
CA ASP A 122 -30.29 24.05 -12.40
C ASP A 122 -29.62 24.07 -11.03
N ILE A 123 -28.65 23.18 -10.85
CA ILE A 123 -27.89 23.06 -9.61
C ILE A 123 -26.56 23.76 -9.86
N PRO A 124 -26.20 24.81 -9.10
CA PRO A 124 -24.87 25.39 -9.21
C PRO A 124 -23.85 24.33 -8.77
N TRP A 125 -22.89 24.04 -9.64
CA TRP A 125 -21.86 23.02 -9.40
C TRP A 125 -20.68 23.54 -8.57
N ASP A 126 -20.67 24.83 -8.24
CA ASP A 126 -19.71 25.41 -7.30
C ASP A 126 -19.87 24.76 -5.92
N LEU A 127 -18.74 24.35 -5.36
CA LEU A 127 -18.65 23.72 -4.05
C LEU A 127 -17.88 24.66 -3.12
N GLY A 128 -18.43 24.87 -1.92
CA GLY A 128 -17.65 25.47 -0.83
C GLY A 128 -16.65 24.47 -0.23
N GLU A 129 -15.67 24.96 0.53
CA GLU A 129 -14.61 24.15 1.15
C GLU A 129 -15.15 22.93 1.94
N LYS A 130 -16.20 23.11 2.76
CA LYS A 130 -16.84 22.02 3.51
C LYS A 130 -17.54 20.98 2.62
N GLU A 131 -18.04 21.41 1.47
CA GLU A 131 -18.70 20.53 0.49
C GLU A 131 -17.67 19.73 -0.29
N GLU A 132 -16.52 20.34 -0.61
CA GLU A 132 -15.35 19.65 -1.19
C GLU A 132 -14.82 18.58 -0.25
N GLU A 133 -14.64 18.88 1.04
CA GLU A 133 -14.23 17.88 2.04
C GLU A 133 -15.22 16.71 2.10
N ARG A 134 -16.52 17.00 2.03
CA ARG A 134 -17.55 15.96 2.02
C ARG A 134 -17.48 15.14 0.72
N LEU A 135 -17.23 15.76 -0.43
CA LEU A 135 -17.05 15.07 -1.71
C LEU A 135 -15.88 14.09 -1.64
N LEU A 136 -14.72 14.55 -1.16
CA LEU A 136 -13.53 13.71 -0.99
C LEU A 136 -13.81 12.52 -0.06
N ARG A 137 -14.56 12.74 1.02
CA ARG A 137 -14.98 11.68 1.94
C ARG A 137 -15.91 10.66 1.28
N GLU A 138 -16.89 11.10 0.50
CA GLU A 138 -17.79 10.19 -0.24
C GLU A 138 -17.03 9.42 -1.33
N ARG A 139 -16.10 10.07 -2.04
CA ARG A 139 -15.19 9.43 -2.99
C ARG A 139 -14.37 8.33 -2.33
N SER A 140 -13.76 8.62 -1.18
CA SER A 140 -12.99 7.63 -0.43
C SER A 140 -13.87 6.45 -0.01
N LYS A 141 -15.06 6.70 0.57
CA LYS A 141 -16.01 5.63 0.94
C LYS A 141 -16.37 4.76 -0.26
N LYS A 142 -16.65 5.36 -1.42
CA LYS A 142 -16.97 4.66 -2.66
C LYS A 142 -15.86 3.70 -3.06
N TYR A 143 -14.62 4.17 -3.18
CA TYR A 143 -13.50 3.32 -3.61
C TYR A 143 -13.12 2.27 -2.57
N ARG A 144 -13.18 2.59 -1.28
CA ARG A 144 -12.94 1.63 -0.20
C ARG A 144 -14.00 0.54 -0.14
N GLY A 145 -15.24 0.87 -0.49
CA GLY A 145 -16.35 -0.09 -0.60
C GLY A 145 -16.29 -0.99 -1.83
N MET A 146 -15.40 -0.76 -2.80
CA MET A 146 -15.26 -1.63 -3.96
C MET A 146 -14.58 -2.96 -3.60
N SER A 147 -15.01 -4.03 -4.28
CA SER A 147 -14.45 -5.38 -4.18
C SER A 147 -14.48 -6.01 -2.79
N MET A 148 -15.39 -5.56 -1.91
CA MET A 148 -15.52 -6.12 -0.56
C MET A 148 -16.05 -7.56 -0.53
N HIS A 149 -16.71 -8.00 -1.62
CA HIS A 149 -17.21 -9.36 -1.79
C HIS A 149 -16.19 -10.29 -2.49
N SER A 150 -15.03 -9.77 -2.86
CA SER A 150 -14.07 -10.44 -3.76
C SER A 150 -12.92 -11.14 -3.04
N PHE A 151 -12.90 -11.08 -1.71
CA PHE A 151 -11.92 -11.76 -0.86
C PHE A 151 -12.63 -12.47 0.30
N GLY A 152 -11.98 -13.49 0.85
CA GLY A 152 -12.47 -14.24 1.98
C GLY A 152 -11.92 -13.70 3.29
N VAL A 153 -12.73 -13.78 4.34
CA VAL A 153 -12.30 -13.48 5.71
C VAL A 153 -12.66 -14.67 6.60
N ILE A 154 -11.68 -15.21 7.32
CA ILE A 154 -11.93 -16.18 8.37
C ILE A 154 -12.55 -15.43 9.56
N ASN A 155 -13.87 -15.51 9.70
CA ASN A 155 -14.60 -14.84 10.77
C ASN A 155 -14.72 -15.76 11.98
N ILE A 156 -13.96 -15.45 13.05
CA ILE A 156 -14.21 -15.98 14.39
C ILE A 156 -14.93 -14.87 15.17
N PRO A 157 -16.24 -14.99 15.47
CA PRO A 157 -17.03 -13.88 16.01
C PRO A 157 -16.47 -13.27 17.31
N ALA A 158 -15.99 -14.12 18.22
CA ALA A 158 -15.40 -13.69 19.49
C ALA A 158 -14.11 -12.89 19.29
N GLU A 159 -13.22 -13.35 18.41
CA GLU A 159 -11.97 -12.62 18.10
C GLU A 159 -12.25 -11.28 17.42
N ASN A 160 -13.25 -11.21 16.55
CA ASN A 160 -13.60 -9.97 15.86
C ASN A 160 -14.13 -8.90 16.83
N MET A 161 -14.95 -9.30 17.80
CA MET A 161 -15.45 -8.40 18.85
C MET A 161 -14.30 -7.90 19.74
N LEU A 162 -13.40 -8.80 20.17
CA LEU A 162 -12.21 -8.45 20.95
C LEU A 162 -11.27 -7.52 20.17
N LYS A 163 -11.00 -7.81 18.90
CA LYS A 163 -10.20 -6.95 18.00
C LYS A 163 -10.83 -5.57 17.84
N SER A 164 -12.16 -5.51 17.69
CA SER A 164 -12.90 -4.24 17.56
C SER A 164 -12.78 -3.40 18.82
N LEU A 165 -13.06 -3.99 19.99
CA LEU A 165 -12.90 -3.32 21.30
C LEU A 165 -11.46 -2.86 21.53
N TYR A 166 -10.49 -3.71 21.24
CA TYR A 166 -9.07 -3.38 21.33
C TYR A 166 -8.70 -2.22 20.39
N SER A 167 -9.20 -2.23 19.15
CA SER A 167 -8.93 -1.16 18.20
C SER A 167 -9.58 0.17 18.61
N ALA A 168 -10.76 0.12 19.23
CA ALA A 168 -11.48 1.29 19.74
C ALA A 168 -10.79 1.88 20.97
N SER A 169 -10.36 1.04 21.91
CA SER A 169 -9.59 1.48 23.08
C SER A 169 -8.22 2.03 22.67
N GLU A 170 -7.53 1.37 21.73
CA GLU A 170 -6.30 1.91 21.14
C GLU A 170 -6.55 3.27 20.48
N LYS A 171 -7.61 3.42 19.67
CA LYS A 171 -7.94 4.69 19.02
C LYS A 171 -8.17 5.78 20.05
N LEU A 172 -8.96 5.51 21.09
CA LEU A 172 -9.23 6.45 22.17
C LEU A 172 -7.94 6.85 22.90
N TRP A 173 -7.07 5.87 23.18
CA TRP A 173 -5.77 6.10 23.81
C TRP A 173 -4.85 6.95 22.95
N TYR A 174 -4.71 6.64 21.66
CA TYR A 174 -3.85 7.40 20.74
C TYR A 174 -4.37 8.81 20.49
N THR A 175 -5.68 8.99 20.34
CA THR A 175 -6.32 10.31 20.23
C THR A 175 -6.11 11.12 21.51
N PHE A 176 -6.32 10.52 22.68
CA PHE A 176 -6.05 11.20 23.95
C PHE A 176 -4.57 11.58 24.10
N ARG A 177 -3.66 10.65 23.82
CA ARG A 177 -2.21 10.85 23.94
C ARG A 177 -1.65 11.90 22.97
N TYR A 178 -2.08 11.88 21.72
CA TYR A 178 -1.51 12.75 20.70
C TYR A 178 -2.31 14.03 20.46
N ASP A 179 -3.65 13.99 20.47
CA ASP A 179 -4.45 15.16 20.13
C ASP A 179 -4.79 16.00 21.37
N VAL A 180 -5.03 15.39 22.54
CA VAL A 180 -5.37 16.13 23.77
C VAL A 180 -4.11 16.53 24.53
N LEU A 181 -3.30 15.56 24.93
CA LEU A 181 -2.13 15.83 25.78
C LEU A 181 -1.06 16.70 25.09
N LYS A 182 -0.77 16.47 23.81
CA LYS A 182 0.25 17.25 23.08
C LYS A 182 -0.19 18.69 22.80
N ASN A 183 -1.48 18.91 22.50
CA ASN A 183 -2.02 20.26 22.33
C ASN A 183 -2.03 21.04 23.64
N GLN A 184 -2.41 20.39 24.75
CA GLN A 184 -2.30 20.96 26.09
C GLN A 184 -0.84 21.27 26.46
N HIS A 185 0.10 20.38 26.14
CA HIS A 185 1.53 20.61 26.40
C HIS A 185 2.09 21.77 25.57
N LYS A 186 1.73 21.89 24.28
CA LYS A 186 2.11 23.03 23.44
C LYS A 186 1.51 24.35 23.94
N GLN A 187 0.24 24.34 24.34
CA GLN A 187 -0.41 25.51 24.96
C GLN A 187 0.28 25.87 26.27
N MET A 188 0.53 24.90 27.15
CA MET A 188 1.22 25.12 28.42
C MET A 188 2.65 25.65 28.22
N GLN A 189 3.42 25.12 27.26
CA GLN A 189 4.75 25.64 26.93
C GLN A 189 4.70 27.06 26.37
N LYS A 190 3.71 27.37 25.52
CA LYS A 190 3.49 28.72 24.99
C LYS A 190 3.12 29.69 26.12
N THR A 191 2.20 29.31 27.01
CA THR A 191 1.79 30.10 28.18
C THR A 191 2.93 30.25 29.19
N ILE A 192 3.72 29.21 29.47
CA ILE A 192 4.91 29.31 30.34
C ILE A 192 5.93 30.26 29.73
N LYS A 193 6.13 30.24 28.41
CA LYS A 193 7.07 31.13 27.72
C LYS A 193 6.57 32.59 27.70
N GLU A 194 5.27 32.80 27.52
CA GLU A 194 4.63 34.12 27.60
C GLU A 194 4.63 34.67 29.04
N VAL A 195 4.33 33.85 30.04
CA VAL A 195 4.31 34.23 31.47
C VAL A 195 5.72 34.30 32.07
N SER A 196 6.74 33.66 31.47
CA SER A 196 8.14 33.88 31.85
C SER A 196 8.65 35.28 31.46
N GLY A 197 7.97 35.95 30.53
CA GLY A 197 8.19 37.37 30.23
C GLY A 197 7.51 38.30 31.24
N GLU A 198 6.46 37.83 31.93
CA GLU A 198 5.64 38.63 32.86
C GLU A 198 5.28 37.82 34.13
N GLY A 199 6.17 37.83 35.13
CA GLY A 199 5.80 37.52 36.53
C GLY A 199 5.95 36.08 37.01
N THR A 200 7.17 35.70 37.40
CA THR A 200 7.58 34.37 37.91
C THR A 200 7.04 33.97 39.30
N ALA A 201 6.26 34.80 40.00
CA ALA A 201 5.89 34.52 41.39
C ALA A 201 4.51 33.85 41.58
N LEU A 202 3.56 34.04 40.66
CA LEU A 202 2.18 33.56 40.85
C LEU A 202 1.97 32.10 40.40
N VAL A 203 2.78 31.63 39.45
CA VAL A 203 2.61 30.34 38.77
C VAL A 203 2.90 29.15 39.70
N ASN A 204 3.93 29.25 40.56
CA ASN A 204 4.31 28.15 41.45
C ASN A 204 3.23 27.80 42.49
N ARG A 205 2.32 28.73 42.80
CA ARG A 205 1.18 28.48 43.70
C ARG A 205 0.01 27.78 43.02
N LEU A 206 -0.19 28.04 41.72
CA LEU A 206 -1.30 27.49 40.92
C LEU A 206 -0.98 26.14 40.29
N THR A 207 0.30 25.86 39.99
CA THR A 207 0.72 24.60 39.35
C THR A 207 1.05 23.49 40.34
N ALA A 208 1.25 23.80 41.63
CA ALA A 208 1.53 22.82 42.69
C ALA A 208 0.51 21.65 42.77
N PRO A 209 -0.82 21.86 42.72
CA PRO A 209 -1.77 20.74 42.79
C PRO A 209 -1.72 19.86 41.53
N PHE A 210 -1.51 20.45 40.35
CA PHE A 210 -1.45 19.70 39.08
C PHE A 210 -0.12 18.95 38.88
N ALA A 211 1.00 19.54 39.28
CA ALA A 211 2.32 18.89 39.24
C ALA A 211 2.36 17.66 40.16
N THR A 212 1.66 17.70 41.30
CA THR A 212 1.57 16.58 42.24
C THR A 212 0.78 15.41 41.64
N VAL A 213 -0.33 15.69 40.93
CA VAL A 213 -1.12 14.66 40.22
C VAL A 213 -0.35 14.10 39.01
N TYR A 214 0.30 14.97 38.23
CA TYR A 214 1.13 14.57 37.09
C TYR A 214 2.29 13.66 37.51
N ASN A 215 3.03 14.02 38.57
CA ASN A 215 4.09 13.19 39.11
C ASN A 215 3.55 11.88 39.67
N LYS A 216 2.38 11.84 40.31
CA LYS A 216 1.81 10.60 40.86
C LYS A 216 1.42 9.58 39.78
N VAL A 217 1.02 10.04 38.59
CA VAL A 217 0.66 9.19 37.45
C VAL A 217 1.89 8.73 36.65
N PHE A 218 2.92 9.58 36.52
CA PHE A 218 4.13 9.24 35.75
C PHE A 218 5.25 8.56 36.57
N THR A 219 5.33 8.79 37.89
CA THR A 219 6.38 8.15 38.73
C THR A 219 6.08 6.70 39.11
N GLN A 220 4.87 6.19 38.86
CA GLN A 220 4.59 4.76 39.02
C GLN A 220 5.22 3.90 37.91
N ASP A 221 5.50 4.47 36.73
CA ASP A 221 6.17 3.76 35.64
C ASP A 221 7.70 3.84 35.72
N GLU A 222 8.27 4.90 36.32
CA GLU A 222 9.72 5.00 36.52
C GLU A 222 10.22 4.15 37.70
N LYS A 223 9.44 4.01 38.78
CA LYS A 223 9.84 3.19 39.95
C LYS A 223 9.84 1.68 39.73
N LYS A 224 9.33 1.18 38.59
CA LYS A 224 9.50 -0.23 38.18
C LYS A 224 10.70 -0.47 37.27
N ARG A 225 11.45 0.58 36.90
CA ARG A 225 12.63 0.47 36.01
C ARG A 225 13.96 0.88 36.64
N ALA A 226 13.96 1.39 37.85
CA ALA A 226 15.18 1.66 38.61
C ALA A 226 15.21 0.78 39.86
N ILE A 227 15.89 -0.36 39.77
CA ILE A 227 16.68 -1.07 40.82
C ILE A 227 16.97 -2.48 40.29
N ALA A 228 18.17 -2.66 39.75
CA ALA A 228 19.05 -3.82 39.90
C ALA A 228 20.36 -3.55 39.13
N MET A 229 21.13 -2.54 39.59
CA MET A 229 22.57 -2.49 39.33
C MET A 229 23.25 -2.94 40.61
N SER A 230 23.82 -4.14 40.60
CA SER A 230 24.70 -4.61 41.66
C SER A 230 26.12 -4.06 41.45
N PRO A 231 26.86 -3.75 42.52
CA PRO A 231 28.16 -3.09 42.43
C PRO A 231 29.26 -4.07 42.02
N ALA A 232 30.28 -3.51 41.37
CA ALA A 232 31.50 -4.18 40.95
C ALA A 232 32.22 -4.84 42.13
N ILE A 233 32.62 -6.10 41.94
CA ILE A 233 33.67 -6.75 42.72
C ILE A 233 34.93 -6.75 41.86
N ALA A 234 35.98 -6.11 42.37
CA ALA A 234 37.32 -6.24 41.86
C ALA A 234 37.86 -7.63 42.23
N ALA A 235 38.27 -8.44 41.24
CA ALA A 235 39.32 -9.44 41.40
C ALA A 235 39.81 -9.98 40.05
N GLN A 236 41.10 -9.75 39.82
CA GLN A 236 42.09 -10.67 39.24
C GLN A 236 42.11 -10.90 37.72
N ALA A 237 43.31 -10.61 37.21
CA ALA A 237 43.80 -10.93 35.89
C ALA A 237 43.88 -12.45 35.68
N SER A 238 43.22 -12.92 34.63
CA SER A 238 43.62 -14.09 33.85
C SER A 238 43.08 -13.89 32.44
N GLY A 239 43.97 -14.02 31.46
CA GLY A 239 43.70 -13.66 30.07
C GLY A 239 42.54 -14.45 29.48
N ASP A 240 41.56 -13.71 29.00
CA ASP A 240 40.71 -14.06 27.88
C ASP A 240 40.34 -12.74 27.23
N TYR A 241 40.74 -12.55 25.97
CA TYR A 241 40.41 -11.36 25.20
C TYR A 241 38.89 -11.34 25.02
N CYS A 242 38.18 -10.50 25.76
CA CYS A 242 36.76 -10.24 25.52
C CYS A 242 36.64 -9.57 24.15
N ILE A 243 36.25 -10.35 23.14
CA ILE A 243 35.77 -9.84 21.86
C ILE A 243 34.54 -9.00 22.20
N ILE A 244 34.67 -7.68 22.12
CA ILE A 244 33.52 -6.77 22.05
C ILE A 244 32.89 -7.08 20.68
N PRO A 245 31.70 -7.67 20.59
CA PRO A 245 31.10 -7.92 19.29
C PRO A 245 30.87 -6.56 18.64
N ASP A 246 31.43 -6.33 17.46
CA ASP A 246 31.11 -5.16 16.67
C ASP A 246 29.58 -5.16 16.45
N PRO A 247 28.85 -4.05 16.73
CA PRO A 247 27.42 -3.95 16.42
C PRO A 247 27.06 -4.18 14.94
N LEU A 248 28.07 -4.37 14.08
CA LEU A 248 27.97 -4.70 12.66
C LEU A 248 28.20 -6.18 12.33
N GLU A 249 28.66 -7.01 13.27
CA GLU A 249 28.78 -8.44 13.02
C GLU A 249 27.39 -9.10 13.12
N LEU A 250 26.93 -9.61 11.97
CA LEU A 250 25.74 -10.42 11.78
C LEU A 250 25.94 -11.82 12.44
N THR A 251 26.13 -11.90 13.76
CA THR A 251 26.39 -13.19 14.44
C THR A 251 25.13 -13.97 14.82
N ASP A 252 23.96 -13.31 14.82
CA ASP A 252 22.65 -13.89 15.19
C ASP A 252 21.62 -13.81 14.04
N THR A 253 22.11 -13.71 12.81
CA THR A 253 21.25 -13.44 11.64
C THR A 253 20.73 -14.69 10.99
N TYR A 254 19.46 -14.61 10.58
CA TYR A 254 18.85 -15.66 9.78
C TYR A 254 19.61 -15.82 8.47
N THR A 255 20.24 -16.97 8.32
CA THR A 255 20.89 -17.40 7.08
C THR A 255 19.86 -18.01 6.14
N SER A 256 19.93 -17.65 4.86
CA SER A 256 19.03 -18.21 3.86
C SER A 256 19.25 -19.72 3.72
N PRO A 257 18.19 -20.53 3.59
CA PRO A 257 18.33 -21.95 3.30
C PRO A 257 19.10 -22.25 2.01
N LEU A 258 19.17 -21.28 1.08
CA LEU A 258 19.97 -21.37 -0.15
C LEU A 258 21.45 -21.56 0.13
N ALA A 259 21.95 -21.07 1.28
CA ALA A 259 23.35 -21.25 1.69
C ALA A 259 23.73 -22.73 1.92
N ASN A 260 22.76 -23.64 2.02
CA ASN A 260 23.04 -25.07 2.17
C ASN A 260 23.31 -25.78 0.83
N GLU A 261 23.15 -25.10 -0.31
CA GLU A 261 23.45 -25.70 -1.62
C GLU A 261 24.95 -25.56 -1.93
N ASP A 262 25.66 -26.69 -2.00
CA ASP A 262 27.08 -26.72 -2.36
C ASP A 262 27.25 -26.69 -3.89
N ARG A 263 27.21 -25.49 -4.46
CA ARG A 263 27.53 -25.23 -5.88
C ARG A 263 28.00 -23.80 -6.08
N THR A 264 28.58 -23.53 -7.24
CA THR A 264 28.91 -22.17 -7.68
C THR A 264 27.82 -21.57 -8.56
N VAL A 265 27.71 -20.25 -8.55
CA VAL A 265 26.81 -19.48 -9.43
C VAL A 265 27.58 -18.35 -10.09
N THR A 266 27.41 -18.22 -11.41
CA THR A 266 27.99 -17.11 -12.18
C THR A 266 27.15 -15.85 -12.00
N CYS A 267 27.82 -14.72 -11.77
CA CYS A 267 27.13 -13.44 -11.65
C CYS A 267 26.52 -13.02 -13.00
N PRO A 268 25.26 -12.52 -13.05
CA PRO A 268 24.68 -11.98 -14.29
C PRO A 268 25.47 -10.82 -14.91
N ASN A 269 26.28 -10.15 -14.10
CA ASN A 269 27.13 -9.03 -14.49
C ASN A 269 28.58 -9.45 -14.79
N ALA A 270 28.89 -10.75 -14.84
CA ALA A 270 30.24 -11.26 -15.02
C ALA A 270 30.89 -10.77 -16.31
N GLU A 271 30.18 -10.78 -17.44
CA GLU A 271 30.69 -10.30 -18.72
C GLU A 271 31.09 -8.82 -18.70
N LYS A 272 30.37 -8.00 -17.93
CA LYS A 272 30.56 -6.54 -17.88
C LYS A 272 31.61 -6.12 -16.86
N HIS A 273 31.72 -6.85 -15.75
CA HIS A 273 32.53 -6.48 -14.59
C HIS A 273 33.67 -7.46 -14.28
N GLY A 274 33.84 -8.53 -15.06
CA GLY A 274 34.86 -9.55 -14.84
C GLY A 274 34.67 -10.30 -13.52
N CYS A 275 33.41 -10.55 -13.12
CA CYS A 275 33.13 -11.24 -11.86
C CYS A 275 33.55 -12.71 -11.94
N GLN A 276 34.15 -13.20 -10.85
CA GLN A 276 34.40 -14.62 -10.64
C GLN A 276 33.09 -15.36 -10.31
N ASP A 277 33.12 -16.69 -10.44
CA ASP A 277 32.04 -17.54 -9.96
C ASP A 277 31.98 -17.50 -8.44
N LEU A 278 30.76 -17.40 -7.90
CA LEU A 278 30.52 -17.21 -6.47
C LEU A 278 30.07 -18.54 -5.87
N TRP A 279 30.68 -18.94 -4.75
CA TRP A 279 30.23 -20.11 -4.00
C TRP A 279 28.96 -19.76 -3.22
N ILE A 280 27.90 -20.57 -3.38
CA ILE A 280 26.57 -20.27 -2.82
C ILE A 280 26.55 -20.17 -1.28
N PRO A 281 27.22 -21.05 -0.52
CA PRO A 281 27.28 -20.95 0.94
C PRO A 281 27.79 -19.60 1.42
N ASP A 282 28.90 -19.11 0.85
CA ASP A 282 29.45 -17.79 1.19
C ASP A 282 28.52 -16.67 0.71
N LEU A 283 28.03 -16.76 -0.53
CA LEU A 283 27.19 -15.73 -1.14
C LEU A 283 25.96 -15.44 -0.29
N TYR A 284 25.22 -16.46 0.16
CA TYR A 284 23.99 -16.28 0.94
C TYR A 284 24.20 -16.33 2.45
N GLY A 285 25.29 -16.95 2.93
CA GLY A 285 25.68 -17.02 4.33
C GLY A 285 26.29 -15.72 4.83
N GLU A 286 27.36 -15.27 4.19
CA GLU A 286 28.17 -14.14 4.67
C GLU A 286 27.81 -12.85 3.93
N PHE A 287 27.61 -12.93 2.61
CA PHE A 287 27.43 -11.73 1.78
C PHE A 287 25.98 -11.33 1.56
N CYS A 288 25.01 -11.99 2.21
CA CYS A 288 23.59 -11.64 2.14
C CYS A 288 23.02 -11.64 0.70
N GLY A 289 23.53 -12.53 -0.16
CA GLY A 289 23.19 -12.61 -1.57
C GLY A 289 23.72 -11.43 -2.39
N VAL A 290 24.84 -10.81 -1.99
CA VAL A 290 25.47 -9.68 -2.71
C VAL A 290 26.78 -10.13 -3.31
N CYS A 291 26.94 -9.96 -4.62
CA CYS A 291 28.24 -10.19 -5.27
C CYS A 291 29.28 -9.22 -4.73
N GLU A 292 30.40 -9.73 -4.21
CA GLU A 292 31.51 -8.93 -3.69
C GLU A 292 32.14 -8.02 -4.75
N ASN A 293 32.28 -8.52 -5.98
CA ASN A 293 32.98 -7.79 -7.04
C ASN A 293 32.15 -6.63 -7.63
N CYS A 294 30.90 -6.89 -8.03
CA CYS A 294 30.07 -5.88 -8.72
C CYS A 294 28.93 -5.30 -7.87
N GLY A 295 28.69 -5.84 -6.67
CA GLY A 295 27.59 -5.39 -5.80
C GLY A 295 26.20 -5.74 -6.31
N TYR A 296 26.06 -6.74 -7.19
CA TYR A 296 24.78 -7.23 -7.68
C TYR A 296 24.05 -8.02 -6.57
N HIS A 297 22.81 -7.63 -6.28
CA HIS A 297 21.94 -8.34 -5.35
C HIS A 297 21.22 -9.49 -6.06
N PHE A 298 21.47 -10.71 -5.60
CA PHE A 298 20.70 -11.90 -5.95
C PHE A 298 19.36 -11.90 -5.20
N PRO A 299 18.30 -12.48 -5.79
CA PRO A 299 17.02 -12.63 -5.10
C PRO A 299 17.18 -13.46 -3.83
N LEU A 300 16.58 -12.99 -2.73
CA LEU A 300 16.47 -13.72 -1.47
C LEU A 300 15.01 -14.00 -1.16
N GLU A 301 14.73 -14.97 -0.30
CA GLU A 301 13.39 -15.23 0.21
C GLU A 301 12.91 -14.10 1.14
N TYR A 302 11.61 -13.86 1.21
CA TYR A 302 11.03 -12.76 1.99
C TYR A 302 11.32 -12.91 3.51
N GLN A 303 11.50 -14.15 3.99
CA GLN A 303 11.82 -14.49 5.38
C GLN A 303 13.15 -13.88 5.81
N TRP A 304 14.13 -13.82 4.91
CA TRP A 304 15.42 -13.20 5.19
C TRP A 304 15.24 -11.74 5.61
N TYR A 305 14.39 -11.00 4.90
CA TYR A 305 14.14 -9.59 5.20
C TYR A 305 13.34 -9.42 6.50
N LEU A 306 12.39 -10.31 6.77
CA LEU A 306 11.63 -10.28 8.02
C LEU A 306 12.52 -10.42 9.26
N LYS A 307 13.62 -11.18 9.15
CA LYS A 307 14.52 -11.46 10.26
C LYS A 307 15.70 -10.49 10.35
N ASN A 308 16.21 -10.01 9.20
CA ASN A 308 17.43 -9.20 9.15
C ASN A 308 17.16 -7.68 9.12
N VAL A 309 16.02 -7.23 8.60
CA VAL A 309 15.70 -5.79 8.53
C VAL A 309 15.11 -5.28 9.85
N PHE A 310 14.28 -6.09 10.51
CA PHE A 310 13.51 -5.69 11.71
C PHE A 310 14.15 -6.19 13.00
N ASP A 311 13.83 -5.54 14.11
CA ASP A 311 14.38 -5.92 15.42
C ASP A 311 13.90 -7.33 15.81
N PRO A 312 14.76 -8.16 16.41
CA PRO A 312 14.40 -9.51 16.87
C PRO A 312 13.15 -9.49 17.78
N GLY A 313 12.21 -10.41 17.52
CA GLY A 313 10.96 -10.52 18.29
C GLY A 313 9.95 -9.36 18.11
N SER A 314 10.23 -8.38 17.24
CA SER A 314 9.35 -7.22 17.05
C SER A 314 8.17 -7.46 16.10
N VAL A 315 8.30 -8.43 15.19
CA VAL A 315 7.34 -8.70 14.11
C VAL A 315 6.05 -9.30 14.67
N ARG A 316 4.93 -8.58 14.50
CA ARG A 316 3.58 -9.05 14.86
C ARG A 316 2.66 -8.96 13.65
N ILE A 317 2.39 -10.11 13.03
CA ILE A 317 1.54 -10.22 11.85
C ILE A 317 0.08 -9.93 12.21
N PHE A 318 -0.63 -9.22 11.33
CA PHE A 318 -2.06 -8.97 11.43
C PHE A 318 -2.74 -9.12 10.06
N ASN A 319 -4.08 -9.18 10.03
CA ASN A 319 -4.90 -9.47 8.84
C ASN A 319 -4.64 -10.84 8.20
N ASN A 320 -4.10 -11.83 8.93
CA ASN A 320 -3.86 -13.16 8.35
C ASN A 320 -5.17 -13.89 7.99
N GLU A 321 -6.29 -13.46 8.59
CA GLU A 321 -7.63 -13.94 8.30
C GLU A 321 -8.11 -13.63 6.87
N ILE A 322 -7.47 -12.69 6.14
CA ILE A 322 -7.88 -12.28 4.80
C ILE A 322 -7.15 -13.11 3.74
N PHE A 323 -7.92 -13.73 2.83
CA PHE A 323 -7.38 -14.58 1.77
C PHE A 323 -8.03 -14.32 0.40
N SER A 324 -7.28 -14.62 -0.67
CA SER A 324 -7.71 -14.39 -2.06
C SER A 324 -8.79 -15.39 -2.50
N LEU A 325 -9.83 -14.96 -3.21
CA LEU A 325 -10.88 -15.82 -3.77
C LEU A 325 -10.83 -15.84 -5.31
N ASN A 326 -11.72 -16.62 -5.92
CA ASN A 326 -11.99 -16.62 -7.35
C ASN A 326 -13.35 -15.96 -7.66
N PRO A 327 -13.47 -14.61 -7.55
CA PRO A 327 -14.76 -13.93 -7.67
C PRO A 327 -15.38 -13.98 -9.07
N LEU A 328 -14.58 -14.23 -10.10
CA LEU A 328 -15.04 -14.32 -11.49
C LEU A 328 -15.29 -15.77 -11.96
N ASN A 329 -15.12 -16.76 -11.08
CA ASN A 329 -15.14 -18.18 -11.44
C ASN A 329 -14.17 -18.51 -12.60
N TYR A 330 -12.99 -17.90 -12.57
CA TYR A 330 -11.94 -18.11 -13.56
C TYR A 330 -11.44 -19.56 -13.51
N GLU A 331 -11.40 -20.24 -14.65
CA GLU A 331 -11.13 -21.68 -14.72
C GLU A 331 -9.70 -22.00 -14.24
N GLY A 332 -9.56 -23.06 -13.43
CA GLY A 332 -8.28 -23.50 -12.88
C GLY A 332 -7.64 -22.53 -11.88
N PHE A 333 -8.27 -21.38 -11.59
CA PHE A 333 -7.69 -20.40 -10.66
C PHE A 333 -7.79 -20.86 -9.20
N ASP A 334 -8.86 -21.57 -8.81
CA ASP A 334 -9.01 -22.12 -7.46
C ASP A 334 -7.90 -23.12 -7.10
N GLU A 335 -7.52 -23.98 -8.04
CA GLU A 335 -6.43 -24.95 -7.85
C GLU A 335 -5.09 -24.25 -7.70
N ARG A 336 -4.84 -23.21 -8.50
CA ARG A 336 -3.63 -22.38 -8.41
C ARG A 336 -3.57 -21.62 -7.08
N LEU A 337 -4.71 -21.14 -6.58
CA LEU A 337 -4.79 -20.53 -5.24
C LEU A 337 -4.53 -21.55 -4.14
N LYS A 338 -5.09 -22.75 -4.21
CA LYS A 338 -4.82 -23.85 -3.26
C LYS A 338 -3.34 -24.22 -3.24
N ALA A 339 -2.72 -24.37 -4.41
CA ALA A 339 -1.30 -24.67 -4.54
C ALA A 339 -0.40 -23.55 -3.99
N ALA A 340 -0.77 -22.27 -4.21
CA ALA A 340 -0.03 -21.15 -3.64
C ALA A 340 -0.15 -21.12 -2.11
N ARG A 341 -1.33 -21.42 -1.55
CA ARG A 341 -1.55 -21.48 -0.10
C ARG A 341 -0.82 -22.65 0.55
N SER A 342 -0.83 -23.84 -0.05
CA SER A 342 -0.12 -24.99 0.48
C SER A 342 1.39 -24.78 0.50
N ARG A 343 1.94 -24.13 -0.54
CA ARG A 343 3.37 -23.81 -0.63
C ARG A 343 3.82 -22.75 0.38
N THR A 344 3.02 -21.71 0.57
CA THR A 344 3.44 -20.53 1.36
C THR A 344 2.93 -20.52 2.80
N GLY A 345 1.89 -21.29 3.10
CA GLY A 345 1.13 -21.17 4.35
C GLY A 345 0.34 -19.86 4.47
N MET A 346 0.33 -19.01 3.43
CA MET A 346 -0.28 -17.68 3.45
C MET A 346 -1.53 -17.62 2.57
N GLY A 347 -2.52 -16.81 2.96
CA GLY A 347 -3.77 -16.64 2.21
C GLY A 347 -3.72 -15.67 1.01
N SER A 348 -2.66 -14.87 0.90
CA SER A 348 -2.49 -13.81 -0.11
C SER A 348 -1.02 -13.38 -0.23
N ALA A 349 -0.72 -12.59 -1.27
CA ALA A 349 0.63 -12.11 -1.57
C ALA A 349 1.09 -10.87 -0.80
N ASN A 350 0.26 -10.38 0.12
CA ASN A 350 0.58 -9.23 0.96
C ASN A 350 0.63 -9.65 2.43
N LEU A 351 1.80 -9.50 3.04
CA LEU A 351 2.03 -9.73 4.46
C LEU A 351 2.03 -8.40 5.20
N THR A 352 1.13 -8.26 6.18
CA THR A 352 1.02 -7.03 6.98
C THR A 352 1.38 -7.28 8.44
N PHE A 353 2.27 -6.48 9.00
CA PHE A 353 2.77 -6.67 10.37
C PHE A 353 3.21 -5.36 11.03
N ASP A 354 3.13 -5.30 12.36
CA ASP A 354 3.83 -4.29 13.14
C ASP A 354 5.28 -4.75 13.34
N ALA A 355 6.23 -3.83 13.29
CA ALA A 355 7.64 -4.14 13.55
C ALA A 355 8.33 -2.98 14.30
N LYS A 356 9.59 -3.19 14.64
CA LYS A 356 10.52 -2.12 15.03
C LYS A 356 11.79 -2.15 14.19
N VAL A 357 12.39 -0.99 14.00
CA VAL A 357 13.76 -0.86 13.46
C VAL A 357 14.49 0.12 14.36
N LYS A 358 15.50 -0.39 15.09
CA LYS A 358 16.25 0.38 16.09
C LYS A 358 15.30 1.13 17.05
N ASP A 359 14.36 0.39 17.63
CA ASP A 359 13.31 0.87 18.54
C ASP A 359 12.24 1.79 17.96
N ILE A 360 12.34 2.21 16.70
CA ILE A 360 11.28 2.98 16.04
C ILE A 360 10.17 2.03 15.60
N HIS A 361 8.97 2.24 16.13
CA HIS A 361 7.79 1.45 15.78
C HIS A 361 7.22 1.85 14.43
N LEU A 362 7.01 0.87 13.55
CA LEU A 362 6.44 1.07 12.22
C LEU A 362 5.40 -0.01 11.88
N VAL A 363 4.57 0.30 10.90
CA VAL A 363 3.65 -0.65 10.27
C VAL A 363 4.21 -0.99 8.90
N VAL A 364 4.26 -2.27 8.58
CA VAL A 364 4.84 -2.77 7.32
C VAL A 364 3.80 -3.52 6.53
N THR A 365 3.79 -3.29 5.22
CA THR A 365 3.08 -4.09 4.22
C THR A 365 4.11 -4.60 3.23
N MET A 366 4.21 -5.91 3.09
CA MET A 366 5.24 -6.58 2.30
C MET A 366 4.59 -7.39 1.18
N LEU A 367 4.87 -7.03 -0.08
CA LEU A 367 4.47 -7.81 -1.26
C LEU A 367 5.58 -8.78 -1.60
N PHE A 368 5.31 -10.09 -1.63
CA PHE A 368 6.32 -11.14 -1.83
C PHE A 368 6.00 -12.06 -3.01
N SER A 369 7.06 -12.59 -3.64
CA SER A 369 6.98 -13.38 -4.88
C SER A 369 6.27 -14.72 -4.73
N ASP A 370 6.41 -15.37 -3.59
CA ASP A 370 6.04 -16.79 -3.46
C ASP A 370 4.53 -17.02 -3.53
N PHE A 371 3.72 -15.99 -3.34
CA PHE A 371 2.30 -16.07 -3.65
C PHE A 371 2.04 -15.37 -4.98
N ARG A 372 1.95 -16.15 -6.06
CA ARG A 372 1.54 -15.66 -7.39
C ARG A 372 2.36 -14.44 -7.87
N ASN A 373 3.69 -14.45 -7.70
CA ASN A 373 4.62 -13.39 -8.07
C ASN A 373 4.28 -12.01 -7.49
N GLY A 374 3.68 -11.95 -6.30
CA GLY A 374 3.33 -10.66 -5.69
C GLY A 374 2.23 -9.91 -6.44
N THR A 375 1.38 -10.61 -7.20
CA THR A 375 0.25 -9.98 -7.90
C THR A 375 -0.79 -9.47 -6.92
N VAL A 376 -1.26 -8.23 -7.14
CA VAL A 376 -2.21 -7.53 -6.27
C VAL A 376 -3.62 -7.77 -6.77
N GLY A 377 -4.42 -8.45 -5.96
CA GLY A 377 -5.87 -8.59 -6.10
C GLY A 377 -6.61 -7.95 -4.93
N SER A 378 -7.88 -8.30 -4.79
CA SER A 378 -8.82 -7.71 -3.83
C SER A 378 -8.39 -7.94 -2.38
N ALA A 379 -7.83 -9.12 -2.08
CA ALA A 379 -7.32 -9.45 -0.75
C ALA A 379 -6.07 -8.64 -0.39
N GLU A 380 -5.12 -8.51 -1.31
CA GLU A 380 -3.90 -7.74 -1.12
C GLU A 380 -4.19 -6.24 -0.94
N GLY A 381 -5.13 -5.71 -1.75
CA GLY A 381 -5.59 -4.34 -1.66
C GLY A 381 -6.29 -4.05 -0.32
N GLU A 382 -7.18 -4.93 0.12
CA GLU A 382 -7.83 -4.80 1.44
C GLU A 382 -6.81 -4.83 2.60
N LYS A 383 -5.86 -5.77 2.58
CA LYS A 383 -4.78 -5.83 3.58
C LYS A 383 -3.98 -4.54 3.62
N PHE A 384 -3.64 -3.99 2.45
CA PHE A 384 -2.91 -2.74 2.32
C PHE A 384 -3.70 -1.55 2.91
N VAL A 385 -4.99 -1.44 2.58
CA VAL A 385 -5.87 -0.39 3.15
C VAL A 385 -5.95 -0.50 4.67
N ARG A 386 -6.12 -1.72 5.22
CA ARG A 386 -6.14 -1.93 6.67
C ARG A 386 -4.80 -1.61 7.34
N ALA A 387 -3.68 -1.85 6.65
CA ALA A 387 -2.37 -1.44 7.13
C ALA A 387 -2.23 0.09 7.19
N CYS A 388 -2.72 0.81 6.18
CA CYS A 388 -2.77 2.28 6.18
C CYS A 388 -3.61 2.80 7.35
N ASP A 389 -4.80 2.23 7.59
CA ASP A 389 -5.65 2.62 8.72
C ASP A 389 -5.01 2.32 10.07
N ARG A 390 -4.31 1.19 10.19
CA ARG A 390 -3.56 0.86 11.41
C ARG A 390 -2.41 1.85 11.65
N ALA A 391 -1.65 2.18 10.61
CA ALA A 391 -0.56 3.16 10.69
C ALA A 391 -1.09 4.55 11.07
N ARG A 392 -2.21 4.98 10.46
CA ARG A 392 -2.91 6.22 10.77
C ARG A 392 -3.38 6.27 12.21
N ARG A 393 -4.06 5.22 12.67
CA ARG A 393 -4.61 5.11 14.03
C ARG A 393 -3.51 5.09 15.10
N LYS A 394 -2.42 4.35 14.85
CA LYS A 394 -1.29 4.25 15.78
C LYS A 394 -0.32 5.43 15.68
N LYS A 395 -0.50 6.33 14.71
CA LYS A 395 0.42 7.42 14.40
C LYS A 395 1.86 6.91 14.21
N ARG A 396 2.02 5.84 13.40
CA ARG A 396 3.31 5.23 13.08
C ARG A 396 3.68 5.39 11.60
N PRO A 397 4.97 5.45 11.24
CA PRO A 397 5.43 5.33 9.86
C PRO A 397 4.89 4.07 9.19
N LEU A 398 4.58 4.18 7.90
CA LEU A 398 4.14 3.08 7.05
C LEU A 398 5.25 2.77 6.04
N LEU A 399 5.74 1.53 6.06
CA LEU A 399 6.69 1.01 5.09
C LEU A 399 6.00 0.01 4.16
N ALA A 400 5.99 0.30 2.86
CA ALA A 400 5.67 -0.68 1.83
C ALA A 400 6.96 -1.30 1.29
N TYR A 401 7.26 -2.52 1.75
CA TYR A 401 8.41 -3.29 1.28
C TYR A 401 7.99 -4.15 0.09
N VAL A 402 8.44 -3.79 -1.10
CA VAL A 402 8.08 -4.48 -2.34
C VAL A 402 9.20 -5.44 -2.67
N HIS A 403 9.11 -6.65 -2.11
CA HIS A 403 10.05 -7.71 -2.45
C HIS A 403 9.91 -8.08 -3.94
N THR A 404 8.68 -8.29 -4.41
CA THR A 404 8.36 -8.44 -5.84
C THR A 404 6.91 -8.06 -6.06
N THR A 405 6.59 -7.44 -7.21
CA THR A 405 5.21 -7.37 -7.69
C THR A 405 5.12 -7.52 -9.20
N GLY A 406 4.35 -8.52 -9.63
CA GLY A 406 4.05 -8.80 -11.03
C GLY A 406 2.88 -7.97 -11.60
N GLY A 407 2.29 -7.06 -10.83
CA GLY A 407 1.17 -6.22 -11.27
C GLY A 407 -0.19 -6.60 -10.67
N ILE A 408 -1.25 -6.20 -11.36
CA ILE A 408 -2.63 -6.50 -10.95
C ILE A 408 -2.98 -7.94 -11.33
N ARG A 409 -3.69 -8.63 -10.45
CA ARG A 409 -4.11 -10.01 -10.69
C ARG A 409 -5.20 -10.09 -11.74
N ILE A 410 -4.84 -10.56 -12.94
CA ILE A 410 -5.73 -10.61 -14.10
C ILE A 410 -6.97 -11.48 -13.89
N GLN A 411 -6.86 -12.55 -13.09
CA GLN A 411 -7.96 -13.48 -12.84
C GLN A 411 -9.11 -12.85 -12.02
N GLU A 412 -8.88 -11.70 -11.40
CA GLU A 412 -9.90 -10.91 -10.72
C GLU A 412 -10.46 -9.77 -11.59
N GLY A 413 -9.98 -9.63 -12.84
CA GLY A 413 -10.47 -8.66 -13.81
C GLY A 413 -10.46 -7.22 -13.28
N THR A 414 -11.57 -6.51 -13.47
CA THR A 414 -11.72 -5.10 -13.05
C THR A 414 -11.79 -4.92 -11.52
N LEU A 415 -12.08 -5.98 -10.75
CA LEU A 415 -12.00 -5.95 -9.29
C LEU A 415 -10.56 -5.77 -8.80
N GLY A 416 -9.59 -6.34 -9.52
CA GLY A 416 -8.17 -6.12 -9.30
C GLY A 416 -7.75 -4.69 -9.62
N VAL A 417 -8.22 -4.14 -10.76
CA VAL A 417 -7.94 -2.75 -11.15
C VAL A 417 -8.49 -1.76 -10.14
N ALA A 418 -9.68 -2.03 -9.58
CA ALA A 418 -10.29 -1.21 -8.54
C ALA A 418 -9.43 -1.06 -7.28
N GLN A 419 -8.47 -1.98 -7.05
CA GLN A 419 -7.53 -1.87 -5.92
C GLN A 419 -6.57 -0.70 -6.07
N MET A 420 -6.22 -0.30 -7.30
CA MET A 420 -5.33 0.84 -7.55
C MET A 420 -5.87 2.13 -6.93
N PRO A 421 -7.09 2.59 -7.27
CA PRO A 421 -7.66 3.77 -6.62
C PRO A 421 -8.03 3.53 -5.15
N LYS A 422 -8.49 2.33 -4.77
CA LYS A 422 -8.82 2.00 -3.38
C LYS A 422 -7.61 2.17 -2.45
N CYS A 423 -6.46 1.59 -2.79
CA CYS A 423 -5.24 1.75 -2.02
C CYS A 423 -4.72 3.18 -2.08
N THR A 424 -4.78 3.84 -3.24
CA THR A 424 -4.31 5.23 -3.40
C THR A 424 -5.10 6.22 -2.52
N MET A 425 -6.41 6.01 -2.35
CA MET A 425 -7.21 6.81 -1.40
C MET A 425 -6.77 6.57 0.04
N ALA A 426 -6.51 5.33 0.43
CA ALA A 426 -6.02 5.02 1.78
C ALA A 426 -4.64 5.63 2.06
N VAL A 427 -3.73 5.60 1.07
CA VAL A 427 -2.43 6.30 1.16
C VAL A 427 -2.63 7.80 1.30
N ARG A 428 -3.50 8.40 0.48
CA ARG A 428 -3.75 9.84 0.53
C ARG A 428 -4.26 10.28 1.89
N GLU A 429 -5.27 9.60 2.43
CA GLU A 429 -5.77 9.87 3.79
C GLU A 429 -4.70 9.70 4.87
N TYR A 430 -3.82 8.71 4.73
CA TYR A 430 -2.72 8.50 5.67
C TYR A 430 -1.71 9.66 5.59
N ILE A 431 -1.32 10.09 4.40
CA ILE A 431 -0.40 11.22 4.18
C ILE A 431 -1.04 12.53 4.67
N ASP A 432 -2.32 12.77 4.35
CA ASP A 432 -3.05 13.97 4.79
C ASP A 432 -3.21 14.02 6.32
N SER A 433 -3.26 12.87 6.98
CA SER A 433 -3.20 12.79 8.45
C SER A 433 -1.81 13.08 9.04
N GLY A 434 -0.84 13.38 8.17
CA GLY A 434 0.55 13.66 8.49
C GLY A 434 1.43 12.42 8.61
N GLY A 435 1.04 11.28 8.04
CA GLY A 435 1.82 10.05 8.06
C GLY A 435 3.13 10.13 7.27
N LEU A 436 4.12 9.32 7.66
CA LEU A 436 5.35 9.08 6.89
C LEU A 436 5.19 7.79 6.10
N TYR A 437 4.99 7.90 4.79
CA TYR A 437 4.89 6.76 3.88
C TYR A 437 6.20 6.58 3.12
N ILE A 438 6.77 5.37 3.22
CA ILE A 438 8.04 4.98 2.60
C ILE A 438 7.79 3.74 1.75
N VAL A 439 8.31 3.72 0.53
CA VAL A 439 8.25 2.57 -0.38
C VAL A 439 9.67 2.13 -0.72
N VAL A 440 9.91 0.82 -0.71
CA VAL A 440 11.21 0.24 -1.06
C VAL A 440 11.00 -0.87 -2.07
N TYR A 441 11.67 -0.78 -3.22
CA TYR A 441 11.65 -1.79 -4.28
C TYR A 441 12.91 -2.64 -4.22
N ASP A 442 12.80 -3.96 -4.15
CA ASP A 442 13.95 -4.86 -3.93
C ASP A 442 14.29 -5.76 -5.13
N ASN A 443 13.30 -6.44 -5.72
CA ASN A 443 13.50 -7.18 -6.96
C ASN A 443 12.70 -6.52 -8.10
N ASN A 444 11.97 -7.34 -8.85
CA ASN A 444 11.15 -6.93 -9.96
C ASN A 444 9.83 -6.31 -9.48
N SER A 445 9.62 -5.04 -9.81
CA SER A 445 8.43 -4.28 -9.45
C SER A 445 7.81 -3.64 -10.69
N TYR A 446 6.67 -4.18 -11.13
CA TYR A 446 6.03 -3.77 -12.38
C TYR A 446 4.56 -3.34 -12.24
N ALA A 447 4.07 -2.65 -13.27
CA ALA A 447 2.66 -2.44 -13.59
C ALA A 447 1.85 -1.62 -12.58
N GLY A 448 0.58 -2.01 -12.39
CA GLY A 448 -0.44 -1.20 -11.71
C GLY A 448 -0.07 -0.74 -10.30
N PRO A 449 0.51 -1.59 -9.42
CA PRO A 449 0.92 -1.15 -8.08
C PRO A 449 1.94 0.00 -8.11
N VAL A 450 2.95 -0.09 -8.98
CA VAL A 450 3.97 0.97 -9.17
C VAL A 450 3.34 2.25 -9.71
N ALA A 451 2.40 2.15 -10.66
CA ALA A 451 1.69 3.31 -11.22
C ALA A 451 0.56 3.87 -10.32
N SER A 452 0.36 3.32 -9.12
CA SER A 452 -0.70 3.77 -8.20
C SER A 452 -0.16 3.96 -6.79
N PHE A 453 -0.63 3.15 -5.83
CA PHE A 453 -0.39 3.39 -4.41
C PHE A 453 1.08 3.30 -4.00
N LEU A 454 1.91 2.53 -4.70
CA LEU A 454 3.36 2.51 -4.45
C LEU A 454 4.04 3.77 -5.01
N GLY A 455 3.67 4.20 -6.22
CA GLY A 455 4.25 5.38 -6.87
C GLY A 455 3.79 6.72 -6.29
N CYS A 456 2.71 6.74 -5.50
CA CYS A 456 2.23 7.95 -4.80
C CYS A 456 3.02 8.27 -3.52
N SER A 457 4.02 7.47 -3.16
CA SER A 457 4.85 7.76 -1.98
C SER A 457 5.77 8.96 -2.23
N PRO A 458 5.88 9.91 -1.29
CA PRO A 458 6.87 10.98 -1.38
C PRO A 458 8.31 10.46 -1.23
N TYR A 459 8.48 9.30 -0.58
CA TYR A 459 9.78 8.69 -0.33
C TYR A 459 9.80 7.26 -0.88
N GLN A 460 10.55 7.08 -1.96
CA GLN A 460 10.70 5.84 -2.73
C GLN A 460 12.19 5.53 -2.88
N PHE A 461 12.57 4.35 -2.44
CA PHE A 461 13.94 3.86 -2.55
C PHE A 461 13.98 2.53 -3.29
N ALA A 462 15.15 2.17 -3.78
CA ALA A 462 15.38 0.89 -4.41
C ALA A 462 16.64 0.20 -3.85
N ILE A 463 16.63 -1.12 -3.81
CA ILE A 463 17.85 -1.92 -3.70
C ILE A 463 18.58 -1.86 -5.06
N ARG A 464 19.91 -2.00 -5.07
CA ARG A 464 20.74 -1.70 -6.25
C ARG A 464 20.39 -2.50 -7.51
N SER A 465 19.99 -3.76 -7.37
CA SER A 465 19.61 -4.63 -8.51
C SER A 465 18.10 -4.69 -8.78
N SER A 466 17.29 -3.80 -8.16
CA SER A 466 15.85 -3.76 -8.41
C SER A 466 15.54 -3.32 -9.84
N ARG A 467 14.44 -3.86 -10.39
CA ARG A 467 13.89 -3.41 -11.67
C ARG A 467 12.52 -2.78 -11.46
N ILE A 468 12.35 -1.56 -11.96
CA ILE A 468 11.15 -0.74 -11.73
C ILE A 468 10.60 -0.27 -13.07
N GLY A 469 9.32 -0.52 -13.30
CA GLY A 469 8.66 -0.08 -14.53
C GLY A 469 7.15 -0.18 -14.48
N PHE A 470 6.47 0.49 -15.42
CA PHE A 470 5.04 0.27 -15.63
C PHE A 470 4.84 -0.98 -16.51
N ALA A 471 5.19 -0.89 -17.78
CA ALA A 471 5.16 -2.05 -18.67
C ALA A 471 6.45 -2.85 -18.55
N GLY A 472 6.36 -4.19 -18.61
CA GLY A 472 7.54 -5.05 -18.69
C GLY A 472 8.18 -4.99 -20.09
N PRO A 473 9.47 -5.37 -20.24
CA PRO A 473 10.18 -5.32 -21.51
C PRO A 473 9.44 -6.02 -22.66
N ARG A 474 8.88 -7.20 -22.38
CA ARG A 474 8.10 -7.98 -23.35
C ARG A 474 6.92 -7.19 -23.92
N VAL A 475 6.14 -6.54 -23.06
CA VAL A 475 4.93 -5.79 -23.46
C VAL A 475 5.30 -4.57 -24.30
N ILE A 476 6.36 -3.85 -23.92
CA ILE A 476 6.83 -2.67 -24.66
C ILE A 476 7.33 -3.11 -26.05
N ARG A 477 8.08 -4.21 -26.16
CA ARG A 477 8.52 -4.77 -27.45
C ARG A 477 7.34 -5.17 -28.33
N GLU A 478 6.37 -5.91 -27.79
CA GLU A 478 5.16 -6.34 -28.52
C GLU A 478 4.35 -5.14 -29.03
N THR A 479 4.33 -4.03 -28.29
CA THR A 479 3.56 -2.82 -28.65
C THR A 479 4.32 -1.92 -29.64
N THR A 480 5.62 -1.73 -29.43
CA THR A 480 6.42 -0.74 -30.19
C THR A 480 7.21 -1.35 -31.34
N GLY A 481 7.42 -2.66 -31.34
CA GLY A 481 8.32 -3.36 -32.26
C GLY A 481 9.81 -3.08 -31.99
N ILE A 482 10.15 -2.36 -30.92
CA ILE A 482 11.52 -1.95 -30.61
C ILE A 482 12.11 -2.88 -29.54
N ASP A 483 13.35 -3.31 -29.79
CA ASP A 483 14.15 -4.01 -28.80
C ASP A 483 14.62 -3.07 -27.70
N ILE A 484 14.35 -3.44 -26.45
CA ILE A 484 14.65 -2.62 -25.30
C ILE A 484 15.95 -3.12 -24.68
N PRO A 485 16.89 -2.22 -24.35
CA PRO A 485 18.09 -2.58 -23.62
C PRO A 485 17.76 -3.32 -22.31
N PRO A 486 18.55 -4.33 -21.92
CA PRO A 486 18.28 -5.12 -20.71
C PRO A 486 18.29 -4.29 -19.41
N ASP A 487 18.98 -3.15 -19.40
CA ASP A 487 19.12 -2.23 -18.27
C ASP A 487 18.01 -1.16 -18.21
N TYR A 488 17.05 -1.15 -19.14
CA TYR A 488 16.06 -0.08 -19.26
C TYR A 488 15.22 0.17 -17.98
N HIS A 489 14.98 -0.88 -17.20
CA HIS A 489 14.26 -0.84 -15.94
C HIS A 489 15.14 -0.85 -14.68
N ASP A 490 16.47 -0.80 -14.83
CA ASP A 490 17.38 -0.79 -13.69
C ASP A 490 17.09 0.37 -12.74
N ALA A 491 17.25 0.13 -11.44
CA ALA A 491 17.08 1.15 -10.40
C ALA A 491 17.88 2.43 -10.68
N ARG A 492 19.08 2.31 -11.27
CA ARG A 492 19.91 3.46 -11.68
C ARG A 492 19.22 4.35 -12.72
N ASN A 493 18.55 3.74 -13.70
CA ASN A 493 17.80 4.48 -14.71
C ASN A 493 16.50 5.07 -14.13
N ALA A 494 15.85 4.38 -13.20
CA ALA A 494 14.74 4.95 -12.44
C ALA A 494 15.16 6.19 -11.60
N LEU A 495 16.34 6.15 -10.97
CA LEU A 495 16.91 7.29 -10.24
C LEU A 495 17.23 8.46 -11.19
N LYS A 496 17.90 8.19 -12.33
CA LYS A 496 18.20 9.22 -13.34
C LYS A 496 16.95 9.92 -13.87
N ARG A 497 15.83 9.20 -14.00
CA ARG A 497 14.53 9.73 -14.42
C ARG A 497 13.76 10.44 -13.30
N GLY A 498 14.28 10.45 -12.08
CA GLY A 498 13.63 11.05 -10.91
C GLY A 498 12.45 10.26 -10.35
N HIS A 499 12.32 8.97 -10.69
CA HIS A 499 11.22 8.12 -10.19
C HIS A 499 11.42 7.68 -8.73
N ILE A 500 12.67 7.54 -8.30
CA ILE A 500 13.03 7.17 -6.92
C ILE A 500 14.01 8.20 -6.36
N GLN A 501 14.06 8.34 -5.04
CA GLN A 501 14.91 9.31 -4.35
C GLN A 501 16.30 8.75 -4.01
N GLY A 502 16.47 7.43 -3.97
CA GLY A 502 17.78 6.85 -3.65
C GLY A 502 17.86 5.35 -3.88
N ILE A 503 19.10 4.88 -3.97
CA ILE A 503 19.45 3.47 -4.13
C ILE A 503 20.33 3.06 -2.95
N THR A 504 20.03 1.94 -2.32
CA THR A 504 20.78 1.39 -1.18
C THR A 504 21.28 -0.03 -1.45
N ASP A 505 22.38 -0.38 -0.81
CA ASP A 505 22.74 -1.78 -0.63
C ASP A 505 21.79 -2.41 0.41
N ARG A 506 21.43 -3.69 0.22
CA ARG A 506 20.57 -4.42 1.16
C ARG A 506 21.23 -4.57 2.53
N ARG A 507 22.57 -4.69 2.57
CA ARG A 507 23.34 -4.82 3.82
C ARG A 507 23.21 -3.56 4.69
N ASP A 508 23.17 -2.39 4.05
CA ASP A 508 23.02 -1.10 4.73
C ASP A 508 21.56 -0.66 4.89
N PHE A 509 20.60 -1.39 4.32
CA PHE A 509 19.21 -0.96 4.24
C PHE A 509 18.60 -0.66 5.62
N ARG A 510 18.88 -1.51 6.61
CA ARG A 510 18.41 -1.31 8.00
C ARG A 510 18.92 0.02 8.59
N ARG A 511 20.16 0.41 8.28
CA ARG A 511 20.75 1.69 8.72
C ARG A 511 20.12 2.87 7.98
N HIS A 512 19.97 2.77 6.66
CA HIS A 512 19.34 3.82 5.86
C HIS A 512 17.88 4.04 6.24
N LEU A 513 17.11 2.97 6.46
CA LEU A 513 15.72 3.06 6.88
C LEU A 513 15.58 3.80 8.21
N TYR A 514 16.47 3.55 9.16
CA TYR A 514 16.50 4.30 10.42
C TYR A 514 16.79 5.79 10.21
N GLN A 515 17.82 6.13 9.40
CA GLN A 515 18.16 7.51 9.10
C GLN A 515 17.01 8.25 8.41
N VAL A 516 16.34 7.58 7.45
CA VAL A 516 15.14 8.09 6.78
C VAL A 516 14.06 8.44 7.80
N MET A 517 13.74 7.54 8.73
CA MET A 517 12.71 7.79 9.74
C MET A 517 13.08 8.92 10.72
N GLN A 518 14.37 9.15 10.99
CA GLN A 518 14.81 10.25 11.84
C GLN A 518 14.80 11.61 11.12
N THR A 519 15.22 11.61 9.86
CA THR A 519 15.44 12.84 9.09
C THR A 519 14.16 13.31 8.41
N MET A 520 13.41 12.39 7.80
CA MET A 520 12.24 12.70 6.98
C MET A 520 11.03 12.95 7.88
N GLY A 521 10.62 14.22 7.95
CA GLY A 521 9.38 14.61 8.60
C GLY A 521 8.21 14.58 7.63
N SER A 522 7.02 14.40 8.19
CA SER A 522 5.76 14.76 7.53
C SER A 522 5.29 16.12 8.09
N PRO A 523 4.45 16.90 7.38
CA PRO A 523 3.99 18.21 7.85
C PRO A 523 3.40 18.19 9.26
N SER A 524 2.85 17.05 9.69
CA SER A 524 2.58 16.84 11.12
C SER A 524 3.76 16.16 11.83
N LEU A 525 4.33 16.89 12.79
CA LEU A 525 5.29 16.43 13.81
C LEU A 525 4.77 15.31 14.74
N TYR A 526 3.69 14.58 14.41
CA TYR A 526 3.20 13.46 15.22
C TYR A 526 4.13 12.24 15.16
N TYR A 527 4.94 12.13 14.10
CA TYR A 527 5.73 10.94 13.77
C TYR A 527 7.22 11.08 14.08
N ARG A 528 7.60 12.10 14.88
CA ARG A 528 8.92 12.25 15.50
C ARG A 528 8.82 12.05 17.00
#